data_AF-L7U7F1-F1
#
_entry.id   AF-L7U7F1-F1
#
_cell.length_a   1.000
_cell.length_b   1.000
_cell.length_c   1.000
_cell.angle_alpha   90.00
_cell.angle_beta   90.00
_cell.angle_gamma   90.00
#
_symmetry.space_group_name_H-M   'P 1'
#
loop_
_entity.id
_entity.type
_entity.pdbx_description
1 polymer ?
#
loop_
_entity_poly.entity_id
_entity_poly.type
_entity_poly.pdbx_seq_one_letter_code
_entity_poly.pdbx_strand_id
1 'polypeptide(L)'
;MSMPTPPPSSRTRRSRASSQRGWWLLALGAGIFTSTGGTALALSRSATEPAAAPLSSPPGELRAQVLALLDAAQGPIREEQWRRLGTQAVPILSAVVTDNSSVPSRRSRAIASLALVDPTQGARSIQEVLDDTHAPADVRVSAAQALAQCMGVEAIGLLAARLADREDPVREAVALTLGRLGGQQARQVLEERLPVEERPLVREALQRGLTLAEP
;
A
#
# COMPACT_ATOMS: atom_id res chain seq x y z
N MET A 1 -61.19 23.46 1.75
CA MET A 1 -60.27 23.25 2.90
C MET A 1 -59.47 21.99 2.61
N SER A 2 -58.25 22.14 2.10
CA SER A 2 -57.39 21.03 1.68
C SER A 2 -56.04 21.17 2.39
N MET A 3 -55.67 20.16 3.17
CA MET A 3 -54.39 20.10 3.90
C MET A 3 -53.23 19.81 2.94
N PRO A 4 -52.03 20.40 3.12
CA PRO A 4 -50.85 20.02 2.36
C PRO A 4 -50.20 18.75 2.94
N THR A 5 -49.82 17.83 2.05
CA THR A 5 -49.01 16.63 2.33
C THR A 5 -47.58 16.98 2.75
N PRO A 6 -46.99 16.31 3.77
CA PRO A 6 -45.60 16.55 4.16
C PRO A 6 -44.61 15.85 3.21
N PRO A 7 -43.37 16.37 3.08
CA PRO A 7 -42.34 15.76 2.23
C PRO A 7 -41.71 14.52 2.89
N PRO A 8 -41.14 13.59 2.09
CA PRO A 8 -40.53 12.38 2.62
C PRO A 8 -39.21 12.66 3.35
N SER A 9 -39.07 12.08 4.54
CA SER A 9 -37.89 12.16 5.40
C SER A 9 -36.65 11.52 4.75
N SER A 10 -35.59 12.32 4.57
CA SER A 10 -34.27 11.88 4.12
C SER A 10 -33.62 10.95 5.15
N ARG A 11 -33.48 9.66 4.83
CA ARG A 11 -32.67 8.71 5.60
C ARG A 11 -31.19 9.08 5.45
N THR A 12 -30.62 9.69 6.49
CA THR A 12 -29.19 9.90 6.63
C THR A 12 -28.48 8.54 6.74
N ARG A 13 -27.87 8.11 5.63
CA ARG A 13 -26.99 6.94 5.58
C ARG A 13 -25.69 7.29 6.32
N ARG A 14 -25.61 6.95 7.61
CA ARG A 14 -24.36 7.02 8.38
C ARG A 14 -23.31 6.12 7.71
N SER A 15 -22.33 6.71 7.04
CA SER A 15 -21.12 6.01 6.60
C SER A 15 -20.27 5.68 7.82
N ARG A 16 -20.20 4.40 8.19
CA ARG A 16 -19.23 3.91 9.17
C ARG A 16 -17.84 4.00 8.55
N ALA A 17 -17.07 5.00 8.97
CA ALA A 17 -15.63 5.04 8.75
C ALA A 17 -14.98 3.98 9.66
N SER A 18 -14.45 2.90 9.07
CA SER A 18 -13.60 1.94 9.78
C SER A 18 -12.16 2.42 9.71
N SER A 19 -11.73 3.11 10.76
CA SER A 19 -10.32 3.43 11.02
C SER A 19 -9.58 2.13 11.38
N GLN A 20 -8.73 1.63 10.48
CA GLN A 20 -7.69 0.66 10.82
C GLN A 20 -6.32 1.30 10.60
N ARG A 21 -5.78 1.85 11.70
CA ARG A 21 -4.39 2.28 11.82
C ARG A 21 -3.55 1.06 12.17
N GLY A 22 -2.86 0.46 11.19
CA GLY A 22 -1.82 -0.55 11.42
C GLY A 22 -0.46 0.11 11.55
N TRP A 23 0.11 0.10 12.76
CA TRP A 23 1.48 0.52 13.06
C TRP A 23 2.44 -0.62 12.73
N TRP A 24 3.49 -0.34 11.97
CA TRP A 24 4.57 -1.30 11.70
C TRP A 24 5.81 -0.88 12.49
N LEU A 25 6.07 -1.57 13.61
CA LEU A 25 7.36 -1.54 14.29
C LEU A 25 8.16 -2.77 13.84
N LEU A 26 9.34 -2.56 13.27
CA LEU A 26 10.32 -3.61 13.03
C LEU A 26 11.21 -3.75 14.27
N ALA A 27 11.22 -4.95 14.85
CA ALA A 27 12.23 -5.39 15.81
C ALA A 27 12.87 -6.67 15.24
N LEU A 28 14.17 -6.63 14.97
CA LEU A 28 14.98 -7.84 14.77
C LEU A 28 16.03 -7.88 15.87
N GLY A 29 15.76 -8.73 16.85
CA GLY A 29 16.70 -9.14 17.89
C GLY A 29 17.67 -10.19 17.36
N ALA A 30 18.90 -10.10 17.89
CA ALA A 30 20.01 -11.00 17.65
C ALA A 30 19.74 -12.42 18.17
N GLY A 31 20.15 -13.44 17.40
CA GLY A 31 20.21 -14.83 17.83
C GLY A 31 21.58 -15.41 17.54
N ILE A 32 22.35 -15.70 18.60
CA ILE A 32 23.64 -16.39 18.56
C ILE A 32 23.36 -17.89 18.45
N PHE A 33 23.91 -18.55 17.43
CA PHE A 33 23.78 -19.99 17.21
C PHE A 33 24.98 -20.72 17.81
N THR A 34 24.76 -21.54 18.83
CA THR A 34 25.77 -22.47 19.36
C THR A 34 25.73 -23.78 18.58
N SER A 35 26.86 -24.12 17.96
CA SER A 35 27.09 -25.35 17.20
C SER A 35 27.28 -26.54 18.13
N THR A 36 26.69 -27.69 17.82
CA THR A 36 27.31 -29.01 18.04
C THR A 36 26.56 -30.12 17.30
N GLY A 37 27.32 -30.96 16.58
CA GLY A 37 27.08 -32.40 16.54
C GLY A 37 26.73 -33.02 15.18
N GLY A 38 27.56 -33.99 14.77
CA GLY A 38 27.08 -35.20 14.09
C GLY A 38 27.63 -35.49 12.70
N THR A 39 28.83 -36.07 12.64
CA THR A 39 29.32 -36.79 11.45
C THR A 39 28.59 -38.14 11.32
N ALA A 40 27.90 -38.38 10.20
CA ALA A 40 27.39 -39.70 9.86
C ALA A 40 27.67 -40.03 8.38
N LEU A 41 28.15 -41.26 8.19
CA LEU A 41 28.83 -41.80 7.02
C LEU A 41 27.96 -41.98 5.78
N ALA A 42 28.63 -41.82 4.65
CA ALA A 42 28.14 -42.01 3.30
C ALA A 42 27.73 -43.45 3.00
N LEU A 43 26.60 -43.62 2.33
CA LEU A 43 26.36 -44.73 1.39
C LEU A 43 25.78 -44.15 0.10
N SER A 44 26.59 -44.23 -0.94
CA SER A 44 26.31 -43.87 -2.31
C SER A 44 25.28 -44.82 -2.93
N ARG A 45 24.16 -44.27 -3.40
CA ARG A 45 23.37 -44.86 -4.47
C ARG A 45 23.20 -43.81 -5.57
N SER A 46 23.92 -44.01 -6.65
CA SER A 46 23.76 -43.31 -7.92
C SER A 46 22.41 -43.70 -8.53
N ALA A 47 21.36 -42.98 -8.14
CA ALA A 47 20.17 -42.83 -8.96
C ALA A 47 20.38 -41.58 -9.80
N THR A 48 20.51 -41.75 -11.11
CA THR A 48 20.42 -40.67 -12.09
C THR A 48 19.01 -40.10 -12.03
N GLU A 49 18.80 -39.14 -11.15
CA GLU A 49 17.61 -38.32 -11.10
C GLU A 49 17.70 -37.33 -12.27
N PRO A 50 16.76 -37.32 -13.24
CA PRO A 50 16.74 -36.26 -14.21
C PRO A 50 16.50 -34.97 -13.43
N ALA A 51 17.46 -34.05 -13.52
CA ALA A 51 17.38 -32.73 -12.91
C ALA A 51 16.04 -32.09 -13.29
N ALA A 52 15.08 -32.16 -12.37
CA ALA A 52 13.86 -31.39 -12.44
C ALA A 52 14.30 -29.93 -12.33
N ALA A 53 14.35 -29.25 -13.48
CA ALA A 53 14.32 -27.80 -13.50
C ALA A 53 13.20 -27.34 -12.54
N PRO A 54 13.40 -26.27 -11.74
CA PRO A 54 12.37 -25.79 -10.85
C PRO A 54 11.13 -25.49 -11.69
N LEU A 55 10.11 -26.34 -11.57
CA LEU A 55 8.88 -26.22 -12.32
C LEU A 55 8.23 -24.91 -11.90
N SER A 56 8.34 -23.92 -12.76
CA SER A 56 7.57 -22.68 -12.65
C SER A 56 6.09 -23.09 -12.63
N SER A 57 5.37 -22.76 -11.56
CA SER A 57 3.95 -23.07 -11.44
C SER A 57 3.21 -22.62 -12.72
N PRO A 58 2.26 -23.41 -13.25
CA PRO A 58 1.54 -23.03 -14.46
C PRO A 58 0.90 -21.63 -14.31
N PRO A 59 0.87 -20.79 -15.36
CA PRO A 59 0.44 -19.39 -15.26
C PRO A 59 -0.94 -19.17 -14.62
N GLY A 60 -1.87 -20.11 -14.82
CA GLY A 60 -3.20 -20.08 -14.20
C GLY A 60 -3.18 -20.28 -12.69
N GLU A 61 -2.25 -21.09 -12.18
CA GLU A 61 -2.09 -21.33 -10.75
C GLU A 61 -1.45 -20.11 -10.06
N LEU A 62 -0.43 -19.51 -10.68
CA LEU A 62 0.17 -18.27 -10.19
C LEU A 62 -0.87 -17.14 -10.08
N ARG A 63 -1.69 -16.96 -11.11
CA ARG A 63 -2.79 -15.97 -11.09
C ARG A 63 -3.77 -16.24 -9.96
N ALA A 64 -4.16 -17.50 -9.76
CA ALA A 64 -5.06 -17.88 -8.66
C ALA A 64 -4.42 -17.61 -7.29
N GLN A 65 -3.13 -17.92 -7.11
CA GLN A 65 -2.39 -17.64 -5.87
C GLN A 65 -2.32 -16.14 -5.58
N VAL A 66 -1.96 -15.31 -6.56
CA VAL A 66 -1.92 -13.84 -6.41
C VAL A 66 -3.31 -13.31 -6.02
N LEU A 67 -4.36 -13.72 -6.73
CA LEU A 67 -5.72 -13.25 -6.42
C LEU A 67 -6.20 -13.72 -5.05
N ALA A 68 -5.88 -14.95 -4.64
CA ALA A 68 -6.19 -15.45 -3.31
C ALA A 68 -5.47 -14.66 -2.21
N LEU A 69 -4.21 -14.26 -2.43
CA LEU A 69 -3.47 -13.40 -1.49
C LEU A 69 -4.09 -12.00 -1.40
N LEU A 70 -4.56 -11.44 -2.52
CA LEU A 70 -5.26 -10.15 -2.52
C LEU A 70 -6.63 -10.26 -1.82
N ASP A 71 -7.37 -11.33 -2.07
CA ASP A 71 -8.72 -11.58 -1.55
C ASP A 71 -8.76 -12.09 -0.12
N ALA A 72 -7.61 -12.50 0.45
CA ALA A 72 -7.48 -12.82 1.86
C ALA A 72 -7.69 -11.53 2.70
N ALA A 73 -8.93 -11.07 2.77
CA ALA A 73 -9.37 -9.75 3.20
C ALA A 73 -9.03 -9.42 4.66
N GLN A 74 -8.46 -10.36 5.41
CA GLN A 74 -8.16 -10.21 6.83
C GLN A 74 -6.67 -10.45 7.06
N GLY A 75 -5.94 -9.36 7.27
CA GLY A 75 -4.56 -9.39 7.73
C GLY A 75 -3.62 -8.44 6.99
N PRO A 76 -2.43 -8.21 7.57
CA PRO A 76 -1.37 -7.48 6.91
C PRO A 76 -0.91 -8.18 5.62
N ILE A 77 -0.23 -7.42 4.75
CA ILE A 77 0.49 -7.99 3.61
C ILE A 77 1.47 -9.02 4.16
N ARG A 78 1.28 -10.28 3.76
CA ARG A 78 2.15 -11.39 4.18
C ARG A 78 3.40 -11.35 3.33
N GLU A 79 4.33 -10.46 3.70
CA GLU A 79 5.53 -10.16 2.91
C GLU A 79 6.29 -11.40 2.45
N GLU A 80 6.43 -12.39 3.34
CA GLU A 80 7.10 -13.65 3.03
C GLU A 80 6.49 -14.37 1.82
N GLN A 81 5.17 -14.34 1.67
CA GLN A 81 4.51 -14.98 0.54
C GLN A 81 4.71 -14.20 -0.76
N TRP A 82 4.72 -12.87 -0.68
CA TRP A 82 5.05 -12.01 -1.82
C TRP A 82 6.53 -12.12 -2.23
N ARG A 83 7.44 -12.28 -1.27
CA ARG A 83 8.86 -12.57 -1.53
C ARG A 83 9.03 -13.90 -2.27
N ARG A 84 8.25 -14.93 -1.91
CA ARG A 84 8.28 -16.23 -2.61
C ARG A 84 7.78 -16.15 -4.04
N LEU A 85 6.71 -15.38 -4.29
CA LEU A 85 6.21 -15.16 -5.66
C LEU A 85 7.15 -14.26 -6.47
N GLY A 86 7.79 -13.29 -5.80
CA GLY A 86 8.75 -12.37 -6.39
C GLY A 86 8.18 -11.59 -7.58
N THR A 87 9.04 -11.30 -8.54
CA THR A 87 8.71 -10.51 -9.74
C THR A 87 7.72 -11.20 -10.67
N GLN A 88 7.49 -12.51 -10.53
CA GLN A 88 6.49 -13.23 -11.34
C GLN A 88 5.07 -12.75 -11.05
N ALA A 89 4.82 -12.19 -9.86
CA ALA A 89 3.53 -11.60 -9.53
C ALA A 89 3.27 -10.25 -10.20
N VAL A 90 4.31 -9.55 -10.68
CA VAL A 90 4.22 -8.16 -11.19
C VAL A 90 3.20 -8.00 -12.32
N PRO A 91 3.19 -8.83 -13.39
CA PRO A 91 2.21 -8.65 -14.47
C PRO A 91 0.76 -8.79 -14.00
N ILE A 92 0.52 -9.68 -13.02
CA ILE A 92 -0.82 -9.92 -12.47
C ILE A 92 -1.21 -8.76 -11.55
N LEU A 93 -0.29 -8.29 -10.70
CA LEU A 93 -0.52 -7.13 -9.84
C LEU A 93 -0.81 -5.89 -10.67
N SER A 94 0.00 -5.58 -11.69
CA SER A 94 -0.20 -4.43 -12.58
C SER A 94 -1.55 -4.48 -13.30
N ALA A 95 -1.98 -5.68 -13.74
CA ALA A 95 -3.31 -5.85 -14.32
C ALA A 95 -4.42 -5.54 -13.32
N VAL A 96 -4.29 -5.95 -12.05
CA VAL A 96 -5.28 -5.65 -11.00
C VAL A 96 -5.28 -4.16 -10.62
N VAL A 97 -4.11 -3.51 -10.59
CA VAL A 97 -3.97 -2.08 -10.26
C VAL A 97 -4.74 -1.20 -11.26
N THR A 98 -4.66 -1.55 -12.55
CA THR A 98 -5.27 -0.82 -13.67
C THR A 98 -6.71 -1.24 -13.98
N ASP A 99 -7.17 -2.37 -13.45
CA ASP A 99 -8.54 -2.85 -13.62
C ASP A 99 -9.54 -2.04 -12.79
N ASN A 100 -10.19 -1.06 -13.43
CA ASN A 100 -11.24 -0.24 -12.82
C ASN A 100 -12.53 -1.01 -12.45
N SER A 101 -12.72 -2.23 -12.96
CA SER A 101 -13.83 -3.10 -12.55
C SER A 101 -13.53 -3.89 -11.27
N SER A 102 -12.26 -3.95 -10.87
CA SER A 102 -11.82 -4.57 -9.63
C SER A 102 -12.30 -3.78 -8.43
N VAL A 103 -12.65 -4.50 -7.35
CA VAL A 103 -13.10 -3.90 -6.09
C VAL A 103 -11.96 -3.00 -5.53
N PRO A 104 -12.26 -1.78 -5.04
CA PRO A 104 -11.25 -0.83 -4.57
C PRO A 104 -10.25 -1.41 -3.57
N SER A 105 -10.73 -2.21 -2.61
CA SER A 105 -9.87 -2.87 -1.62
C SER A 105 -8.83 -3.82 -2.23
N ARG A 106 -9.20 -4.54 -3.31
CA ARG A 106 -8.30 -5.41 -4.05
C ARG A 106 -7.24 -4.59 -4.79
N ARG A 107 -7.64 -3.47 -5.40
CA ARG A 107 -6.72 -2.53 -6.07
C ARG A 107 -5.74 -1.92 -5.08
N SER A 108 -6.22 -1.37 -3.96
CA SER A 108 -5.40 -0.82 -2.88
C SER A 108 -4.35 -1.82 -2.39
N ARG A 109 -4.75 -3.08 -2.20
CA ARG A 109 -3.81 -4.13 -1.78
C ARG A 109 -2.83 -4.50 -2.89
N ALA A 110 -3.27 -4.57 -4.14
CA ALA A 110 -2.38 -4.83 -5.27
C ALA A 110 -1.31 -3.74 -5.43
N ILE A 111 -1.67 -2.47 -5.20
CA ILE A 111 -0.74 -1.33 -5.20
C ILE A 111 0.34 -1.51 -4.12
N ALA A 112 -0.06 -1.80 -2.88
CA ALA A 112 0.88 -1.99 -1.79
C ALA A 112 1.75 -3.25 -1.98
N SER A 113 1.19 -4.33 -2.54
CA SER A 113 1.95 -5.51 -2.93
C SER A 113 2.93 -5.23 -4.06
N LEU A 114 2.56 -4.41 -5.05
CA LEU A 114 3.43 -4.03 -6.16
C LEU A 114 4.64 -3.23 -5.67
N ALA A 115 4.42 -2.28 -4.74
CA ALA A 115 5.51 -1.54 -4.11
C ALA A 115 6.50 -2.43 -3.34
N LEU A 116 6.04 -3.57 -2.82
CA LEU A 116 6.89 -4.53 -2.13
C LEU A 116 7.70 -5.40 -3.10
N VAL A 117 7.10 -5.88 -4.19
CA VAL A 117 7.75 -6.86 -5.09
C VAL A 117 8.57 -6.22 -6.20
N ASP A 118 8.20 -5.01 -6.63
CA ASP A 118 8.92 -4.26 -7.67
C ASP A 118 8.80 -2.75 -7.40
N PRO A 119 9.56 -2.23 -6.42
CA PRO A 119 9.55 -0.81 -6.11
C PRO A 119 9.94 0.06 -7.32
N THR A 120 10.85 -0.44 -8.16
CA THR A 120 11.44 0.33 -9.27
C THR A 120 10.47 0.60 -10.42
N GLN A 121 9.83 -0.44 -10.98
CA GLN A 121 8.86 -0.26 -12.06
C GLN A 121 7.46 0.02 -11.51
N GLY A 122 7.17 -0.46 -10.28
CA GLY A 122 5.92 -0.21 -9.59
C GLY A 122 5.66 1.27 -9.40
N ALA A 123 6.67 2.06 -9.04
CA ALA A 123 6.52 3.50 -8.79
C ALA A 123 5.76 4.24 -9.91
N ARG A 124 6.10 3.98 -11.19
CA ARG A 124 5.43 4.63 -12.32
C ARG A 124 3.94 4.30 -12.39
N SER A 125 3.59 3.01 -12.32
CA SER A 125 2.19 2.57 -12.39
C SER A 125 1.39 3.06 -11.19
N ILE A 126 2.03 3.14 -10.02
CA ILE A 126 1.40 3.64 -8.79
C ILE A 126 1.18 5.16 -8.88
N GLN A 127 2.11 5.90 -9.49
CA GLN A 127 1.94 7.32 -9.75
C GLN A 127 0.75 7.60 -10.67
N GLU A 128 0.61 6.82 -11.75
CA GLU A 128 -0.54 6.95 -12.68
C GLU A 128 -1.88 6.79 -11.94
N VAL A 129 -1.96 5.88 -10.95
CA VAL A 129 -3.16 5.72 -10.11
C VAL A 129 -3.36 6.89 -9.15
N LEU A 130 -2.29 7.46 -8.59
CA LEU A 130 -2.38 8.65 -7.75
C LEU A 130 -2.81 9.90 -8.54
N ASP A 131 -2.45 9.95 -9.83
CA ASP A 131 -2.83 11.00 -10.78
C ASP A 131 -4.25 10.82 -11.34
N ASP A 132 -4.81 9.62 -11.29
CA ASP A 132 -6.17 9.33 -11.73
C ASP A 132 -7.22 9.96 -10.78
N THR A 133 -7.69 11.14 -11.17
CA THR A 133 -8.75 11.85 -10.45
C THR A 133 -10.09 11.13 -10.44
N HIS A 134 -10.30 10.04 -11.20
CA HIS A 134 -11.50 9.20 -11.14
C HIS A 134 -11.31 7.97 -10.25
N ALA A 135 -10.08 7.64 -9.86
CA ALA A 135 -9.82 6.54 -8.94
C ALA A 135 -10.55 6.77 -7.60
N PRO A 136 -10.98 5.71 -6.92
CA PRO A 136 -11.50 5.80 -5.55
C PRO A 136 -10.47 6.41 -4.58
N ALA A 137 -10.94 7.14 -3.56
CA ALA A 137 -10.07 7.83 -2.61
C ALA A 137 -9.15 6.87 -1.85
N ASP A 138 -9.66 5.71 -1.45
CA ASP A 138 -8.91 4.63 -0.78
C ASP A 138 -7.80 4.05 -1.66
N VAL A 139 -8.04 3.95 -2.97
CA VAL A 139 -7.03 3.53 -3.95
C VAL A 139 -5.93 4.57 -4.08
N ARG A 140 -6.27 5.87 -4.17
CA ARG A 140 -5.28 6.96 -4.19
C ARG A 140 -4.49 7.08 -2.88
N VAL A 141 -5.14 6.87 -1.73
CA VAL A 141 -4.45 6.80 -0.42
C VAL A 141 -3.39 5.71 -0.43
N SER A 142 -3.73 4.50 -0.90
CA SER A 142 -2.76 3.41 -1.02
C SER A 142 -1.64 3.75 -2.00
N ALA A 143 -1.94 4.42 -3.11
CA ALA A 143 -0.93 4.86 -4.07
C ALA A 143 0.06 5.87 -3.47
N ALA A 144 -0.42 6.87 -2.73
CA ALA A 144 0.44 7.83 -2.05
C ALA A 144 1.40 7.17 -1.05
N GLN A 145 0.90 6.23 -0.24
CA GLN A 145 1.73 5.49 0.72
C GLN A 145 2.75 4.58 0.02
N ALA A 146 2.33 3.92 -1.06
CA ALA A 146 3.17 3.03 -1.82
C ALA A 146 4.29 3.78 -2.57
N LEU A 147 4.02 4.97 -3.14
CA LEU A 147 5.06 5.79 -3.75
C LEU A 147 6.16 6.18 -2.77
N ALA A 148 5.79 6.55 -1.54
CA ALA A 148 6.77 6.84 -0.49
C ALA A 148 7.65 5.62 -0.17
N GLN A 149 7.10 4.41 -0.21
CA GLN A 149 7.87 3.18 -0.03
C GLN A 149 8.81 2.91 -1.22
N CYS A 150 8.35 3.20 -2.45
CA CYS A 150 9.13 2.95 -3.65
C CYS A 150 10.28 3.95 -3.84
N MET A 151 10.05 5.22 -3.54
CA MET A 151 10.94 6.32 -3.93
C MET A 151 11.55 7.06 -2.73
N GLY A 152 11.10 6.77 -1.49
CA GLY A 152 11.55 7.49 -0.32
C GLY A 152 11.35 9.00 -0.45
N VAL A 153 12.39 9.77 -0.12
CA VAL A 153 12.36 11.24 -0.17
C VAL A 153 12.12 11.80 -1.58
N GLU A 154 12.44 11.06 -2.64
CA GLU A 154 12.18 11.50 -4.02
C GLU A 154 10.67 11.58 -4.32
N ALA A 155 9.82 10.90 -3.54
CA ALA A 155 8.37 11.00 -3.65
C ALA A 155 7.82 12.36 -3.21
N ILE A 156 8.57 13.18 -2.45
CA ILE A 156 8.04 14.39 -1.80
C ILE A 156 7.40 15.34 -2.82
N GLY A 157 8.03 15.57 -3.98
CA GLY A 157 7.48 16.45 -5.01
C GLY A 157 6.15 15.94 -5.59
N LEU A 158 6.04 14.63 -5.83
CA LEU A 158 4.82 13.99 -6.33
C LEU A 158 3.70 14.04 -5.29
N LEU A 159 4.03 13.78 -4.02
CA LEU A 159 3.10 13.80 -2.91
C LEU A 159 2.64 15.22 -2.58
N ALA A 160 3.51 16.23 -2.68
CA ALA A 160 3.16 17.63 -2.43
C ALA A 160 1.96 18.08 -3.28
N ALA A 161 1.94 17.69 -4.56
CA ALA A 161 0.84 17.99 -5.47
C ALA A 161 -0.50 17.36 -5.06
N ARG A 162 -0.50 16.39 -4.14
CA ARG A 162 -1.71 15.72 -3.62
C ARG A 162 -2.20 16.27 -2.29
N LEU A 163 -1.49 17.23 -1.69
CA LEU A 163 -2.04 18.02 -0.59
C LEU A 163 -3.19 18.93 -1.03
N ALA A 164 -3.47 19.06 -2.32
CA ALA A 164 -4.63 19.75 -2.87
C ALA A 164 -5.69 18.79 -3.46
N ASP A 165 -5.60 17.49 -3.17
CA ASP A 165 -6.59 16.51 -3.65
C ASP A 165 -8.01 16.88 -3.18
N ARG A 166 -9.02 16.64 -4.02
CA ARG A 166 -10.42 16.95 -3.73
C ARG A 166 -10.97 16.18 -2.52
N GLU A 167 -10.43 15.00 -2.24
CA GLU A 167 -10.89 14.13 -1.15
C GLU A 167 -10.05 14.35 0.11
N ASP A 168 -10.71 14.73 1.21
CA ASP A 168 -10.07 14.93 2.52
C ASP A 168 -9.20 13.72 2.95
N PRO A 169 -9.65 12.44 2.80
CA PRO A 169 -8.84 11.29 3.19
C PRO A 169 -7.51 11.17 2.44
N VAL A 170 -7.45 11.63 1.17
CA VAL A 170 -6.21 11.62 0.40
C VAL A 170 -5.26 12.68 0.94
N ARG A 171 -5.75 13.90 1.19
CA ARG A 171 -4.94 14.98 1.78
C ARG A 171 -4.37 14.59 3.15
N GLU A 172 -5.20 13.97 4.01
CA GLU A 172 -4.77 13.45 5.31
C GLU A 172 -3.64 12.41 5.16
N ALA A 173 -3.83 11.43 4.28
CA ALA A 173 -2.85 10.37 4.07
C ALA A 173 -1.52 10.92 3.51
N VAL A 174 -1.59 11.87 2.59
CA VAL A 174 -0.42 12.54 1.99
C VAL A 174 0.32 13.33 3.06
N ALA A 175 -0.37 14.11 3.89
CA ALA A 175 0.24 14.87 4.98
C ALA A 175 1.01 13.97 5.96
N LEU A 176 0.40 12.85 6.36
CA LEU A 176 1.05 11.87 7.25
C LEU A 176 2.22 11.15 6.56
N THR A 177 2.09 10.85 5.27
CA THR A 177 3.14 10.18 4.50
C THR A 177 4.36 11.09 4.35
N LEU A 178 4.15 12.35 3.99
CA LEU A 178 5.20 13.37 3.94
C LEU A 178 5.89 13.53 5.30
N GLY A 179 5.12 13.59 6.39
CA GLY A 179 5.68 13.65 7.74
C GLY A 179 6.59 12.47 8.08
N ARG A 180 6.24 11.25 7.63
CA ARG A 180 7.07 10.04 7.83
C ARG A 180 8.30 9.99 6.94
N LEU A 181 8.24 10.56 5.73
CA LEU A 181 9.42 10.73 4.89
C LEU A 181 10.42 11.70 5.53
N GLY A 182 9.91 12.73 6.19
CA GLY A 182 10.70 13.67 6.97
C GLY A 182 11.62 14.56 6.15
N GLY A 183 12.52 15.25 6.84
CA GLY A 183 13.47 16.17 6.24
C GLY A 183 12.89 17.54 5.89
N GLN A 184 13.80 18.47 5.58
CA GLN A 184 13.48 19.90 5.37
C GLN A 184 12.44 20.13 4.27
N GLN A 185 12.53 19.39 3.15
CA GLN A 185 11.60 19.56 2.04
C GLN A 185 10.17 19.14 2.41
N ALA A 186 9.99 18.00 3.09
CA ALA A 186 8.66 17.57 3.54
C ALA A 186 8.09 18.55 4.55
N ARG A 187 8.91 19.03 5.48
CA ARG A 187 8.52 20.06 6.45
C ARG A 187 8.03 21.34 5.75
N GLN A 188 8.80 21.88 4.81
CA GLN A 188 8.44 23.09 4.07
C GLN A 188 7.09 22.93 3.37
N VAL A 189 6.89 21.82 2.65
CA VAL A 189 5.64 21.53 1.94
C VAL A 189 4.43 21.49 2.90
N LEU A 190 4.61 20.90 4.09
CA LEU A 190 3.55 20.82 5.09
C LEU A 190 3.26 22.20 5.73
N GLU A 191 4.29 23.01 6.00
CA GLU A 191 4.16 24.38 6.52
C GLU A 191 3.44 25.29 5.54
N GLU A 192 3.76 25.20 4.25
CA GLU A 192 3.12 25.97 3.17
C GLU A 192 1.63 25.60 3.02
N ARG A 193 1.28 24.31 3.19
CA ARG A 193 -0.10 23.85 3.03
C ARG A 193 -1.00 24.21 4.21
N LEU A 194 -0.49 24.18 5.44
CA LEU A 194 -1.25 24.36 6.68
C LEU A 194 -2.10 25.64 6.76
N PRO A 195 -1.63 26.85 6.37
CA PRO A 195 -2.44 28.07 6.49
C PRO A 195 -3.65 28.10 5.57
N VAL A 196 -3.62 27.38 4.44
CA VAL A 196 -4.70 27.38 3.43
C VAL A 196 -5.59 26.13 3.51
N GLU A 197 -5.42 25.27 4.53
CA GLU A 197 -6.26 24.08 4.73
C GLU A 197 -7.41 24.40 5.70
N GLU A 198 -8.64 24.23 5.23
CA GLU A 198 -9.85 24.56 5.96
C GLU A 198 -10.41 23.37 6.75
N ARG A 199 -10.09 22.14 6.34
CA ARG A 199 -10.69 20.94 6.93
C ARG A 199 -9.98 20.55 8.23
N PRO A 200 -10.67 20.51 9.38
CA PRO A 200 -10.03 20.31 10.68
C PRO A 200 -9.19 19.02 10.77
N LEU A 201 -9.69 17.90 10.23
CA LEU A 201 -8.96 16.64 10.24
C LEU A 201 -7.69 16.68 9.38
N VAL A 202 -7.73 17.37 8.24
CA VAL A 202 -6.54 17.53 7.38
C VAL A 202 -5.53 18.46 8.06
N ARG A 203 -5.98 19.53 8.73
CA ARG A 203 -5.10 20.40 9.53
C ARG A 203 -4.39 19.62 10.64
N GLU A 204 -5.11 18.75 11.36
CA GLU A 204 -4.53 17.86 12.37
C GLU A 204 -3.48 16.93 11.73
N ALA A 205 -3.79 16.34 10.56
CA ALA A 205 -2.86 15.49 9.83
C ALA A 205 -1.58 16.23 9.40
N LEU A 206 -1.71 17.48 8.93
CA LEU A 206 -0.58 18.35 8.58
C LEU A 206 0.29 18.66 9.81
N GLN A 207 -0.32 19.05 10.93
CA GLN A 207 0.39 19.32 12.18
C GLN A 207 1.09 18.07 12.72
N ARG A 208 0.43 16.92 12.65
CA ARG A 208 1.03 15.63 13.01
C ARG A 208 2.17 15.27 12.06
N GLY A 209 2.02 15.54 10.76
CA GLY A 209 3.07 15.38 9.77
C GLY A 209 4.30 16.22 10.11
N LEU A 210 4.11 17.48 10.49
CA LEU A 210 5.19 18.38 10.95
C LEU A 210 5.88 17.89 12.22
N THR A 211 5.13 17.22 13.11
CA THR A 211 5.71 16.60 14.32
C THR A 211 6.57 15.39 13.99
N LEU A 212 6.21 14.64 12.93
CA LEU A 212 6.96 13.46 12.47
C LEU A 212 8.17 13.83 11.61
N ALA A 213 8.11 14.97 10.90
CA ALA A 213 9.19 15.47 10.08
C ALA A 213 10.28 16.09 10.98
N GLU A 214 11.08 15.22 11.59
CA GLU A 214 12.31 15.63 12.29
C GLU A 214 13.26 16.36 11.31
N PRO A 215 13.97 17.40 11.78
CA PRO A 215 14.83 18.24 10.95
C PRO A 215 16.05 17.53 10.37
#